data_AF-A0AAI8TZP0-F1
#
_entry.id   AF-A0AAI8TZP0-F1
#
_cell.length_a   1.000
_cell.length_b   1.000
_cell.length_c   1.000
_cell.angle_alpha   90.00
_cell.angle_beta   90.00
_cell.angle_gamma   90.00
#
_symmetry.space_group_name_H-M   'P 1'
#
loop_
_entity.id
_entity.type
_entity.pdbx_description
1 polymer ?
#
loop_
_entity_poly.entity_id
_entity_poly.type
_entity_poly.pdbx_seq_one_letter_code
_entity_poly.pdbx_strand_id
1 'polypeptide(L)'
;MKNYTVAQGDTLFGIARREYGDGGLFPVIARQNHISNPDLIGAGEQLQIPYVTYRHLVTADDTTATRRQLTQRYYGTDDPAIQLIWEVASGVAQREIHRGTWLLIPDLADVDHHTVVAGESFAGLAARWYGDDRLARVIANANQLDPATDPAPGQVLIVPRMNRRSTVAGDTLESLCRDEYGDTDIDTRMSVTAAANYIAQPHTLCANQVVYFPS
;
A
#
# COMPACT_ATOMS: atom_id res chain seq x y z
N MET A 1 -6.90 5.12 7.98
CA MET A 1 -8.26 5.52 7.57
C MET A 1 -8.47 7.04 7.53
N LYS A 2 -9.15 7.55 6.49
CA LYS A 2 -9.47 8.97 6.27
C LYS A 2 -10.99 9.18 6.21
N ASN A 3 -11.49 10.25 6.83
CA ASN A 3 -12.89 10.66 6.67
C ASN A 3 -13.03 11.55 5.42
N TYR A 4 -13.97 11.21 4.55
CA TYR A 4 -14.24 11.92 3.31
C TYR A 4 -15.70 12.35 3.25
N THR A 5 -15.96 13.61 2.92
CA THR A 5 -17.33 14.09 2.67
C THR A 5 -17.58 14.06 1.17
N VAL A 6 -18.60 13.32 0.73
CA VAL A 6 -18.96 13.18 -0.68
C VAL A 6 -19.34 14.54 -1.26
N ALA A 7 -18.66 14.92 -2.34
CA ALA A 7 -18.96 16.13 -3.08
C ALA A 7 -20.01 15.86 -4.18
N GLN A 8 -20.63 16.92 -4.68
CA GLN A 8 -21.56 16.80 -5.80
C GLN A 8 -20.86 16.24 -7.04
N GLY A 9 -21.40 15.14 -7.59
CA GLY A 9 -20.86 14.48 -8.79
C GLY A 9 -19.76 13.45 -8.51
N ASP A 10 -19.41 13.21 -7.24
CA ASP A 10 -18.53 12.10 -6.89
C ASP A 10 -19.19 10.74 -7.21
N THR A 11 -18.35 9.78 -7.55
CA THR A 11 -18.68 8.36 -7.62
C THR A 11 -17.66 7.58 -6.80
N LEU A 12 -18.01 6.40 -6.29
CA LEU A 12 -17.03 5.58 -5.57
C LEU A 12 -15.81 5.23 -6.44
N PHE A 13 -16.01 5.03 -7.75
CA PHE A 13 -14.91 4.84 -8.71
C PHE A 13 -14.02 6.09 -8.80
N GLY A 14 -14.61 7.28 -8.90
CA GLY A 14 -13.86 8.54 -8.97
C GLY A 14 -13.06 8.81 -7.69
N ILE A 15 -13.66 8.53 -6.53
CA ILE A 15 -13.01 8.62 -5.23
C ILE A 15 -11.85 7.62 -5.15
N ALA A 16 -12.09 6.34 -5.45
CA ALA A 16 -11.05 5.31 -5.43
C ALA A 16 -9.88 5.62 -6.39
N ARG A 17 -10.17 6.14 -7.59
CA ARG A 17 -9.12 6.55 -8.54
C ARG A 17 -8.27 7.70 -7.98
N ARG A 18 -8.88 8.61 -7.24
CA ARG A 18 -8.15 9.74 -6.63
C ARG A 18 -7.33 9.30 -5.43
N GLU A 19 -7.91 8.50 -4.54
CA GLU A 19 -7.27 8.11 -3.28
C GLU A 19 -6.27 6.95 -3.46
N TYR A 20 -6.56 6.01 -4.36
CA TYR A 20 -5.75 4.80 -4.56
C TYR A 20 -5.06 4.72 -5.93
N GLY A 21 -5.33 5.66 -6.83
CA GLY A 21 -4.82 5.62 -8.21
C GLY A 21 -5.52 4.61 -9.12
N ASP A 22 -6.34 3.73 -8.54
CA ASP A 22 -7.05 2.65 -9.21
C ASP A 22 -8.54 2.72 -8.88
N GLY A 23 -9.36 3.16 -9.84
CA GLY A 23 -10.80 3.25 -9.66
C GLY A 23 -11.48 1.89 -9.48
N GLY A 24 -10.84 0.79 -9.92
CA GLY A 24 -11.33 -0.57 -9.71
C GLY A 24 -11.37 -1.00 -8.24
N LEU A 25 -10.67 -0.27 -7.37
CA LEU A 25 -10.67 -0.47 -5.93
C LEU A 25 -11.86 0.19 -5.21
N PHE A 26 -12.84 0.74 -5.92
CA PHE A 26 -14.07 1.25 -5.30
C PHE A 26 -14.79 0.26 -4.36
N PRO A 27 -14.74 -1.09 -4.56
CA PRO A 27 -15.34 -2.02 -3.62
C PRO A 27 -14.72 -1.95 -2.22
N VAL A 28 -13.45 -1.53 -2.08
CA VAL A 28 -12.81 -1.29 -0.77
C VAL A 28 -13.63 -0.27 0.04
N ILE A 29 -14.00 0.85 -0.59
CA ILE A 29 -14.77 1.92 0.04
C ILE A 29 -16.20 1.43 0.32
N ALA A 30 -16.83 0.75 -0.64
CA ALA A 30 -18.18 0.25 -0.47
C ALA A 30 -18.29 -0.74 0.70
N ARG A 31 -17.33 -1.68 0.81
CA ARG A 31 -17.32 -2.68 1.89
C ARG A 31 -17.06 -2.05 3.25
N GLN A 32 -16.10 -1.12 3.35
CA GLN A 32 -15.81 -0.42 4.61
C GLN A 32 -17.03 0.35 5.15
N ASN A 33 -17.83 0.94 4.26
CA ASN A 33 -18.98 1.77 4.63
C ASN A 33 -20.32 1.01 4.58
N HIS A 34 -20.28 -0.32 4.39
CA HIS A 34 -21.46 -1.18 4.25
C HIS A 34 -22.46 -0.71 3.17
N ILE A 35 -21.94 -0.10 2.10
CA ILE A 35 -22.74 0.40 0.98
C ILE A 35 -23.19 -0.79 0.12
N SER A 36 -24.49 -1.04 0.11
CA SER A 36 -25.07 -2.13 -0.68
C SER A 36 -25.13 -1.83 -2.18
N ASN A 37 -25.41 -0.57 -2.54
CA ASN A 37 -25.43 -0.12 -3.93
C ASN A 37 -24.34 0.95 -4.17
N PRO A 38 -23.20 0.59 -4.79
CA PRO A 38 -22.09 1.49 -5.07
C PRO A 38 -22.44 2.72 -5.92
N ASP A 39 -23.53 2.67 -6.68
CA ASP A 39 -23.99 3.76 -7.55
C ASP A 39 -24.83 4.82 -6.81
N LEU A 40 -25.18 4.55 -5.54
CA LEU A 40 -26.02 5.43 -4.72
C LEU A 40 -25.24 6.01 -3.55
N ILE A 41 -24.41 7.02 -3.82
CA ILE A 41 -23.81 7.88 -2.78
C ILE A 41 -24.36 9.30 -2.89
N GLY A 42 -24.64 9.93 -1.75
CA GLY A 42 -25.22 11.26 -1.68
C GLY A 42 -24.19 12.34 -1.36
N ALA A 43 -24.30 13.52 -1.98
CA ALA A 43 -23.48 14.65 -1.57
C ALA A 43 -23.72 14.98 -0.08
N GLY A 44 -22.64 15.20 0.67
CA GLY A 44 -22.65 15.42 2.12
C GLY A 44 -22.53 14.14 2.97
N GLU A 45 -22.60 12.95 2.35
CA GLU A 45 -22.37 11.68 3.03
C GLU A 45 -20.92 11.58 3.53
N GLN A 46 -20.71 11.04 4.73
CA GLN A 46 -19.38 10.80 5.28
C GLN A 46 -18.97 9.36 5.03
N LEU A 47 -17.86 9.19 4.30
CA LEU A 47 -17.26 7.91 4.00
C LEU A 47 -15.94 7.74 4.76
N GLN A 48 -15.76 6.56 5.31
CA GLN A 48 -14.46 6.08 5.78
C GLN A 48 -13.69 5.49 4.59
N ILE A 49 -12.53 6.06 4.30
CA ILE A 49 -11.64 5.62 3.23
C ILE A 49 -10.47 4.87 3.88
N PRO A 50 -10.42 3.53 3.80
CA PRO A 50 -9.24 2.76 4.21
C PRO A 50 -8.01 3.21 3.43
N TYR A 51 -6.85 3.12 4.04
CA TYR A 51 -5.61 3.36 3.32
C TYR A 51 -5.24 2.13 2.51
N VAL A 52 -5.11 2.32 1.19
CA VAL A 52 -4.51 1.36 0.27
C VAL A 52 -3.31 2.04 -0.38
N THR A 53 -2.16 1.37 -0.46
CA THR A 53 -0.96 1.88 -1.13
C THR A 53 -1.34 2.32 -2.53
N TYR A 54 -0.98 3.55 -2.88
CA TYR A 54 -1.37 4.14 -4.15
C TYR A 54 -0.84 3.30 -5.32
N ARG A 55 -1.66 3.13 -6.36
CA ARG A 55 -1.36 2.31 -7.52
C ARG A 55 -1.14 3.16 -8.77
N HIS A 56 -0.09 2.88 -9.50
CA HIS A 56 0.17 3.50 -10.79
C HIS A 56 0.07 2.48 -11.92
N LEU A 57 -0.87 2.68 -12.85
CA LEU A 57 -0.95 1.86 -14.07
C LEU A 57 0.10 2.34 -15.07
N VAL A 58 1.02 1.45 -15.42
CA VAL A 58 2.07 1.73 -16.39
C VAL A 58 1.48 1.69 -17.79
N THR A 59 1.53 2.82 -18.49
CA THR A 59 1.02 2.96 -19.87
C THR A 59 2.11 3.19 -20.92
N ALA A 60 3.33 3.49 -20.47
CA ALA A 60 4.51 3.72 -21.30
C ALA A 60 5.50 2.55 -21.23
N ASP A 61 6.44 2.50 -22.17
CA ASP A 61 7.54 1.52 -22.15
C ASP A 61 8.50 1.79 -21.00
N ASP A 62 9.11 0.72 -20.48
CA ASP A 62 10.09 0.83 -19.40
C ASP A 62 11.44 1.35 -19.91
N THR A 63 11.75 2.59 -19.54
CA THR A 63 13.03 3.24 -19.84
C THR A 63 13.52 3.99 -18.61
N THR A 64 14.82 4.27 -18.54
CA THR A 64 15.38 5.13 -17.48
C THR A 64 14.67 6.50 -17.41
N ALA A 65 14.22 7.05 -18.55
CA ALA A 65 13.51 8.31 -18.59
C ALA A 65 12.11 8.22 -17.97
N THR A 66 11.34 7.17 -18.29
CA THR A 66 10.00 6.96 -17.73
C THR A 66 10.06 6.66 -16.22
N ARG A 67 11.05 5.89 -15.77
CA ARG A 67 11.25 5.64 -14.32
C ARG A 67 11.56 6.93 -13.56
N ARG A 68 12.47 7.77 -14.07
CA ARG A 68 12.73 9.10 -13.47
C ARG A 68 11.51 10.01 -13.50
N GLN A 69 10.72 9.98 -14.58
CA GLN A 69 9.50 10.78 -14.68
C GLN A 69 8.45 10.34 -13.63
N LEU A 70 8.34 9.04 -13.35
CA LEU A 70 7.48 8.54 -12.28
C LEU A 70 7.94 9.05 -10.92
N THR A 71 9.24 8.95 -10.63
CA THR A 71 9.81 9.46 -9.38
C THR A 71 9.54 10.97 -9.23
N GLN A 72 9.79 11.75 -10.29
CA GLN A 72 9.53 13.19 -10.30
C GLN A 72 8.05 13.51 -10.07
N ARG A 73 7.14 12.72 -10.67
CA ARG A 73 5.70 12.94 -10.55
C ARG A 73 5.19 12.73 -9.13
N TYR A 74 5.65 11.67 -8.45
CA TYR A 74 5.11 11.26 -7.16
C TYR A 74 5.89 11.83 -5.97
N TYR A 75 7.19 12.04 -6.12
CA TYR A 75 8.07 12.46 -5.03
C TYR A 75 8.75 13.82 -5.28
N GLY A 76 8.54 14.42 -6.46
CA GLY A 76 9.11 15.73 -6.77
C GLY A 76 10.63 15.75 -6.99
N THR A 77 11.25 14.58 -7.14
CA THR A 77 12.71 14.41 -7.25
C THR A 77 13.09 13.37 -8.30
N ASP A 78 14.33 13.44 -8.80
CA ASP A 78 14.95 12.44 -9.66
C ASP A 78 16.02 11.60 -8.93
N ASP A 79 16.08 11.69 -7.60
CA ASP A 79 17.00 10.94 -6.75
C ASP A 79 16.83 9.41 -6.96
N PRO A 80 17.89 8.69 -7.36
CA PRO A 80 17.84 7.24 -7.55
C PRO A 80 17.52 6.46 -6.26
N ALA A 81 17.85 6.97 -5.07
CA ALA A 81 17.49 6.34 -3.81
C ALA A 81 15.96 6.38 -3.60
N ILE A 82 15.32 7.51 -3.93
CA ILE A 82 13.86 7.65 -3.88
C ILE A 82 13.18 6.84 -4.99
N GLN A 83 13.78 6.76 -6.18
CA GLN A 83 13.28 5.87 -7.23
C GLN A 83 13.24 4.40 -6.76
N LEU A 84 14.29 3.95 -6.06
CA LEU A 84 14.36 2.59 -5.53
C LEU A 84 13.24 2.27 -4.52
N ILE A 85 12.60 3.26 -3.89
CA ILE A 85 11.50 3.04 -2.94
C ILE A 85 10.33 2.34 -3.63
N TRP A 86 9.79 2.95 -4.69
CA TRP A 86 8.64 2.38 -5.40
C TRP A 86 9.05 1.16 -6.24
N GLU A 87 10.28 1.12 -6.75
CA GLU A 87 10.78 -0.03 -7.50
C GLU A 87 10.90 -1.29 -6.62
N VAL A 88 11.41 -1.16 -5.40
CA VAL A 88 11.54 -2.26 -4.44
C VAL A 88 10.17 -2.65 -3.89
N ALA A 89 9.33 -1.67 -3.52
CA ALA A 89 7.97 -1.93 -3.05
C ALA A 89 7.15 -2.71 -4.09
N SER A 90 7.28 -2.35 -5.36
CA SER A 90 6.61 -3.01 -6.50
C SER A 90 7.29 -4.30 -6.95
N GLY A 91 8.49 -4.62 -6.46
CA GLY A 91 9.25 -5.80 -6.89
C GLY A 91 9.84 -5.72 -8.31
N VAL A 92 10.09 -4.50 -8.81
CA VAL A 92 10.55 -4.23 -10.20
C VAL A 92 11.95 -3.63 -10.29
N ALA A 93 12.66 -3.46 -9.17
CA ALA A 93 14.02 -2.88 -9.15
C ALA A 93 15.03 -3.58 -10.09
N GLN A 94 14.86 -4.89 -10.32
CA GLN A 94 15.72 -5.68 -11.20
C GLN A 94 14.93 -6.38 -12.33
N ARG A 95 13.73 -5.88 -12.64
CA ARG A 95 12.84 -6.49 -13.64
C ARG A 95 12.33 -5.42 -14.59
N GLU A 96 12.09 -5.81 -15.83
CA GLU A 96 11.39 -4.98 -16.79
C GLU A 96 9.94 -4.77 -16.36
N ILE A 97 9.43 -3.55 -16.55
CA ILE A 97 8.04 -3.19 -16.27
C ILE A 97 7.25 -3.22 -17.58
N HIS A 98 6.30 -4.14 -17.69
CA HIS A 98 5.45 -4.20 -18.89
C HIS A 98 4.28 -3.21 -18.80
N ARG A 99 3.83 -2.70 -19.95
CA ARG A 99 2.58 -1.92 -20.03
C ARG A 99 1.41 -2.72 -19.45
N GLY A 100 0.54 -2.06 -18.69
CA GLY A 100 -0.54 -2.68 -17.95
C GLY A 100 -0.16 -3.14 -16.54
N THR A 101 1.13 -3.10 -16.17
CA THR A 101 1.58 -3.40 -14.80
C THR A 101 1.09 -2.31 -13.85
N TRP A 102 0.58 -2.73 -12.69
CA TRP A 102 0.27 -1.84 -11.59
C TRP A 102 1.46 -1.79 -10.62
N LEU A 103 2.01 -0.60 -10.44
CA LEU A 103 3.08 -0.32 -9.47
C LEU A 103 2.48 0.16 -8.16
N LEU A 104 3.17 -0.14 -7.06
CA LEU A 104 2.90 0.40 -5.74
C LEU A 104 3.75 1.65 -5.52
N ILE A 105 3.09 2.73 -5.11
CA ILE A 105 3.70 4.03 -4.81
C ILE A 105 3.50 4.30 -3.31
N PRO A 106 4.50 3.98 -2.46
CA PRO A 106 4.46 4.36 -1.05
C PRO A 106 4.34 5.87 -0.86
N ASP A 107 3.61 6.30 0.17
CA ASP A 107 3.51 7.72 0.52
C ASP A 107 4.60 8.09 1.54
N LEU A 108 5.31 9.18 1.26
CA LEU A 108 6.40 9.70 2.10
C LEU A 108 6.05 11.04 2.76
N ALA A 109 4.87 11.61 2.46
CA ALA A 109 4.44 12.91 2.96
C ALA A 109 3.54 12.79 4.19
N ASP A 110 2.53 11.91 4.16
CA ASP A 110 1.62 11.66 5.28
C ASP A 110 2.01 10.41 6.07
N VAL A 111 3.13 10.52 6.81
CA VAL A 111 3.84 9.39 7.43
C VAL A 111 3.83 9.44 8.95
N ASP A 112 3.74 8.25 9.54
CA ASP A 112 4.02 8.07 10.96
C ASP A 112 5.53 8.14 11.23
N HIS A 113 5.90 8.31 12.50
CA HIS A 113 7.29 8.37 12.93
C HIS A 113 7.58 7.30 13.97
N HIS A 114 8.78 6.73 13.89
CA HIS A 114 9.25 5.71 14.83
C HIS A 114 10.59 6.14 15.45
N THR A 115 10.69 6.06 16.78
CA THR A 115 11.96 6.27 17.47
C THR A 115 12.67 4.93 17.65
N VAL A 116 13.84 4.80 17.05
CA VAL A 116 14.61 3.56 17.01
C VAL A 116 15.03 3.15 18.41
N VAL A 117 14.77 1.89 18.75
CA VAL A 117 15.16 1.28 20.03
C VAL A 117 16.46 0.47 19.85
N ALA A 118 17.22 0.30 20.92
CA ALA A 118 18.46 -0.48 20.90
C ALA A 118 18.25 -1.89 20.33
N GLY A 119 19.03 -2.24 19.31
CA GLY A 119 19.00 -3.55 18.65
C GLY A 119 18.02 -3.67 17.48
N GLU A 120 17.29 -2.62 17.12
CA GLU A 120 16.47 -2.63 15.91
C GLU A 120 17.34 -2.51 14.64
N SER A 121 16.96 -3.26 13.61
CA SER A 121 17.58 -3.22 12.27
C SER A 121 16.55 -2.81 11.23
N PHE A 122 16.97 -2.31 10.07
CA PHE A 122 16.03 -1.99 9.00
C PHE A 122 15.24 -3.23 8.54
N ALA A 123 15.88 -4.40 8.50
CA ALA A 123 15.22 -5.67 8.16
C ALA A 123 14.14 -6.04 9.18
N GLY A 124 14.45 -5.92 10.49
CA GLY A 124 13.48 -6.19 11.55
C GLY A 124 12.31 -5.20 11.52
N LEU A 125 12.59 -3.92 11.30
CA LEU A 125 11.56 -2.89 11.13
C LEU A 125 10.69 -3.15 9.90
N ALA A 126 11.28 -3.52 8.77
CA ALA A 126 10.54 -3.83 7.55
C ALA A 126 9.66 -5.08 7.68
N ALA A 127 10.17 -6.14 8.32
CA ALA A 127 9.38 -7.32 8.65
C ALA A 127 8.21 -6.97 9.60
N ARG A 128 8.42 -6.05 10.55
CA ARG A 128 7.39 -5.62 11.50
C ARG A 128 6.36 -4.68 10.87
N TRP A 129 6.75 -3.74 10.04
CA TRP A 129 5.84 -2.74 9.47
C TRP A 129 5.15 -3.25 8.22
N TYR A 130 5.88 -3.97 7.37
CA TYR A 130 5.40 -4.33 6.04
C TYR A 130 5.28 -5.84 5.82
N GLY A 131 5.69 -6.66 6.79
CA GLY A 131 5.62 -8.12 6.67
C GLY A 131 6.67 -8.72 5.73
N ASP A 132 7.65 -7.92 5.31
CA ASP A 132 8.76 -8.38 4.45
C ASP A 132 10.05 -7.64 4.81
N ASP A 133 11.05 -8.39 5.26
CA ASP A 133 12.37 -7.89 5.63
C ASP A 133 13.13 -7.28 4.44
N ARG A 134 12.84 -7.71 3.21
CA ARG A 134 13.45 -7.19 1.98
C ARG A 134 13.08 -5.73 1.70
N LEU A 135 12.04 -5.20 2.38
CA LEU A 135 11.65 -3.80 2.30
C LEU A 135 12.53 -2.87 3.17
N ALA A 136 13.57 -3.39 3.84
CA ALA A 136 14.56 -2.62 4.59
C ALA A 136 15.10 -1.40 3.80
N ARG A 137 15.40 -1.61 2.51
CA ARG A 137 15.91 -0.55 1.63
C ARG A 137 14.91 0.58 1.43
N VAL A 138 13.60 0.29 1.48
CA VAL A 138 12.57 1.34 1.40
C VAL A 138 12.65 2.26 2.61
N ILE A 139 12.81 1.69 3.81
CA ILE A 139 12.93 2.47 5.04
C ILE A 139 14.19 3.34 5.00
N ALA A 140 15.34 2.74 4.70
CA ALA A 140 16.61 3.46 4.68
C ALA A 140 16.60 4.60 3.66
N ASN A 141 16.18 4.34 2.42
CA ASN A 141 16.15 5.35 1.36
C ASN A 141 15.16 6.48 1.67
N ALA A 142 13.99 6.17 2.23
CA ALA A 142 13.01 7.18 2.62
C ALA A 142 13.56 8.12 3.71
N ASN A 143 14.44 7.60 4.55
CA ASN A 143 15.10 8.34 5.62
C ASN A 143 16.47 8.93 5.21
N GLN A 144 16.86 8.81 3.93
CA GLN A 144 18.16 9.25 3.41
C GLN A 144 19.36 8.61 4.16
N LEU A 145 19.21 7.35 4.54
CA LEU A 145 20.21 6.56 5.25
C LEU A 145 20.82 5.49 4.36
N ASP A 146 22.03 5.04 4.71
CA ASP A 146 22.67 3.92 4.06
C ASP A 146 21.94 2.61 4.40
N PRO A 147 21.35 1.89 3.42
CA PRO A 147 20.67 0.62 3.66
C PRO A 147 21.59 -0.51 4.15
N ALA A 148 22.92 -0.35 4.07
CA ALA A 148 23.88 -1.31 4.62
C ALA A 148 24.19 -1.08 6.11
N THR A 149 23.76 0.05 6.69
CA THR A 149 24.09 0.45 8.05
C THR A 149 22.80 0.64 8.86
N ASP A 150 22.58 -0.21 9.87
CA ASP A 150 21.38 -0.14 10.71
C ASP A 150 21.24 1.21 11.46
N PRO A 151 20.00 1.65 11.75
CA PRO A 151 19.75 2.95 12.35
C PRO A 151 20.22 3.02 13.80
N ALA A 152 20.65 4.22 14.23
CA ALA A 152 21.13 4.41 15.59
C ALA A 152 19.97 4.45 16.61
N PRO A 153 20.15 3.90 17.83
CA PRO A 153 19.16 4.05 18.89
C PRO A 153 18.86 5.52 19.19
N GLY A 154 17.59 5.87 19.32
CA GLY A 154 17.10 7.23 19.51
C GLY A 154 16.89 8.02 18.22
N GLN A 155 17.29 7.49 17.06
CA GLN A 155 17.01 8.11 15.77
C GLN A 155 15.51 8.07 15.46
N VAL A 156 14.95 9.19 15.01
CA VAL A 156 13.56 9.24 14.56
C VAL A 156 13.53 8.96 13.06
N LEU A 157 12.81 7.91 12.68
CA LEU A 157 12.59 7.52 11.30
C LEU A 157 11.17 7.90 10.88
N ILE A 158 11.02 8.37 9.64
CA ILE A 158 9.72 8.31 8.97
C ILE A 158 9.40 6.84 8.65
N VAL A 159 8.12 6.51 8.74
CA VAL A 159 7.56 5.21 8.36
C VAL A 159 6.84 5.39 7.03
N PRO A 160 7.49 5.03 5.89
CA PRO A 160 6.83 5.08 4.58
C PRO A 160 5.46 4.43 4.61
N ARG A 161 4.42 5.18 4.27
CA ARG A 161 3.07 4.66 4.32
C ARG A 161 2.89 3.70 3.16
N MET A 162 2.65 2.44 3.49
CA MET A 162 2.24 1.38 2.56
C MET A 162 1.52 0.29 3.35
N ASN A 163 0.67 -0.48 2.68
CA ASN A 163 0.04 -1.65 3.27
C ASN A 163 1.08 -2.70 3.64
N ARG A 164 0.90 -3.28 4.82
CA ARG A 164 1.56 -4.51 5.21
C ARG A 164 1.17 -5.63 4.25
N ARG A 165 2.08 -6.57 4.01
CA ARG A 165 1.86 -7.72 3.14
C ARG A 165 2.19 -9.03 3.81
N SER A 166 1.53 -10.10 3.38
CA SER A 166 1.86 -11.47 3.77
C SER A 166 1.89 -12.37 2.54
N THR A 167 2.77 -13.38 2.58
CA THR A 167 2.84 -14.42 1.55
C THR A 167 2.08 -15.64 2.04
N VAL A 168 1.08 -16.06 1.27
CA VAL A 168 0.22 -17.20 1.61
C VAL A 168 1.05 -18.49 1.68
N ALA A 169 0.99 -19.16 2.83
CA ALA A 169 1.69 -20.40 3.12
C ALA A 169 0.74 -21.48 3.69
N GLY A 170 -0.41 -21.67 3.03
CA GLY A 170 -1.49 -22.57 3.49
C GLY A 170 -2.58 -21.86 4.29
N ASP A 171 -2.47 -20.54 4.40
CA ASP A 171 -3.43 -19.69 5.12
C ASP A 171 -4.73 -19.49 4.35
N THR A 172 -5.80 -19.21 5.09
CA THR A 172 -7.03 -18.65 4.53
C THR A 172 -6.98 -17.13 4.61
N LEU A 173 -7.84 -16.44 3.84
CA LEU A 173 -7.93 -14.99 3.99
C LEU A 173 -8.39 -14.60 5.41
N GLU A 174 -9.22 -15.43 6.04
CA GLU A 174 -9.66 -15.23 7.41
C GLU A 174 -8.52 -15.32 8.41
N SER A 175 -7.69 -16.38 8.36
CA SER A 175 -6.57 -16.52 9.30
C SER A 175 -5.60 -15.35 9.17
N LEU A 176 -5.28 -14.96 7.93
CA LEU A 176 -4.45 -13.79 7.67
C LEU A 176 -5.06 -12.48 8.21
N CYS A 177 -6.36 -12.27 8.04
CA CYS A 177 -7.02 -11.08 8.56
C CYS A 177 -7.10 -11.07 10.09
N ARG A 178 -7.26 -12.23 10.75
CA ARG A 178 -7.23 -12.33 12.21
C ARG A 178 -5.84 -12.03 12.76
N ASP A 179 -4.81 -12.54 12.11
CA ASP A 179 -3.43 -12.26 12.50
C ASP A 179 -3.08 -10.77 12.35
N GLU A 180 -3.61 -10.12 11.32
CA GLU A 180 -3.33 -8.70 11.04
C GLU A 180 -4.20 -7.73 11.85
N TYR A 181 -5.51 -7.97 11.92
CA TYR A 181 -6.50 -7.03 12.48
C TYR A 181 -7.08 -7.47 13.83
N GLY A 182 -6.82 -8.70 14.25
CA GLY A 182 -7.53 -9.34 15.36
C GLY A 182 -8.94 -9.79 14.99
N ASP A 183 -9.72 -10.19 16.00
CA ASP A 183 -11.06 -10.76 15.80
C ASP A 183 -12.18 -9.72 15.63
N THR A 184 -11.88 -8.43 15.76
CA THR A 184 -12.91 -7.38 15.72
C THR A 184 -13.32 -7.07 14.29
N ASP A 185 -14.62 -7.18 13.99
CA ASP A 185 -15.20 -6.85 12.67
C ASP A 185 -14.53 -7.62 11.51
N ILE A 186 -14.22 -8.90 11.77
CA ILE A 186 -13.42 -9.72 10.86
C ILE A 186 -14.06 -9.86 9.46
N ASP A 187 -15.39 -9.92 9.38
CA ASP A 187 -16.11 -10.03 8.10
C ASP A 187 -15.89 -8.81 7.20
N THR A 188 -15.93 -7.60 7.78
CA THR A 188 -15.66 -6.35 7.05
C THR A 188 -14.18 -6.27 6.67
N ARG A 189 -13.27 -6.61 7.59
CA ARG A 189 -11.83 -6.63 7.33
C ARG A 189 -11.45 -7.60 6.24
N MET A 190 -12.01 -8.80 6.23
CA MET A 190 -11.84 -9.77 5.15
C MET A 190 -12.41 -9.24 3.84
N SER A 191 -13.61 -8.66 3.85
CA SER A 191 -14.25 -8.14 2.63
C SER A 191 -13.45 -6.98 2.02
N VAL A 192 -12.93 -6.08 2.86
CA VAL A 192 -12.06 -4.96 2.47
C VAL A 192 -10.72 -5.47 1.94
N THR A 193 -10.11 -6.45 2.61
CA THR A 193 -8.85 -7.06 2.18
C THR A 193 -9.02 -7.81 0.85
N ALA A 194 -10.08 -8.58 0.69
CA ALA A 194 -10.40 -9.26 -0.57
C ALA A 194 -10.54 -8.26 -1.71
N ALA A 195 -11.29 -7.17 -1.49
CA ALA A 195 -11.47 -6.10 -2.47
C ALA A 195 -10.14 -5.42 -2.83
N ALA A 196 -9.29 -5.11 -1.85
CA ALA A 196 -8.00 -4.45 -2.07
C ALA A 196 -7.01 -5.30 -2.88
N ASN A 197 -7.18 -6.62 -2.84
CA ASN A 197 -6.33 -7.59 -3.53
C ASN A 197 -6.97 -8.19 -4.79
N TYR A 198 -8.14 -7.70 -5.21
CA TYR A 198 -8.91 -8.28 -6.33
C TYR A 198 -9.19 -9.78 -6.17
N ILE A 199 -9.41 -10.23 -4.93
CA ILE A 199 -9.71 -11.63 -4.61
C ILE A 199 -11.22 -11.84 -4.71
N ALA A 200 -11.68 -12.44 -5.81
CA ALA A 200 -13.10 -12.76 -6.01
C ALA A 200 -13.59 -13.94 -5.16
N GLN A 201 -12.68 -14.85 -4.80
CA GLN A 201 -12.98 -16.05 -4.01
C GLN A 201 -12.08 -16.09 -2.75
N PRO A 202 -12.53 -15.47 -1.65
CA PRO A 202 -11.75 -15.36 -0.40
C PRO A 202 -11.28 -16.69 0.20
N HIS A 203 -11.98 -17.79 -0.11
CA HIS A 203 -11.66 -19.13 0.38
C HIS A 203 -10.64 -19.87 -0.49
N THR A 204 -10.19 -19.28 -1.59
CA THR A 204 -9.21 -19.89 -2.50
C THR A 204 -8.02 -18.95 -2.65
N LEU A 205 -7.06 -19.09 -1.74
CA LEU A 205 -5.76 -18.43 -1.87
C LEU A 205 -4.74 -19.41 -2.46
N CYS A 206 -3.89 -18.90 -3.35
CA CYS A 206 -2.82 -19.69 -3.94
C CYS A 206 -1.57 -19.61 -3.07
N ALA A 207 -0.84 -20.71 -2.92
CA ALA A 207 0.48 -20.68 -2.28
C ALA A 207 1.39 -19.66 -3.00
N ASN A 208 2.16 -18.91 -2.22
CA ASN A 208 3.01 -17.80 -2.68
C ASN A 208 2.27 -16.56 -3.23
N GLN A 209 0.94 -16.52 -3.13
CA GLN A 209 0.20 -15.28 -3.38
C GLN A 209 0.56 -14.26 -2.30
N VAL A 210 0.80 -13.02 -2.70
CA VAL A 210 1.00 -11.91 -1.77
C VAL A 210 -0.34 -11.21 -1.54
N VAL A 211 -0.72 -11.06 -0.27
CA VAL A 211 -1.92 -10.34 0.18
C VAL A 211 -1.49 -9.06 0.87
N TYR A 212 -2.07 -7.93 0.48
CA TYR A 212 -1.86 -6.60 1.06
C TYR A 212 -3.01 -6.22 1.99
N PHE A 213 -2.71 -5.65 3.15
CA PHE A 213 -3.68 -5.36 4.20
C PHE A 213 -3.96 -3.84 4.31
N PRO A 214 -5.18 -3.38 3.95
CA PRO A 214 -5.61 -1.98 4.15
C PRO A 214 -5.58 -1.51 5.61
N SER A 215 -5.33 -0.21 5.86
CA SER A 215 -5.21 0.38 7.22
C SER A 215 -6.03 1.65 7.53
#